data_AF-A0A2D7VXF3-F1
#
_entry.id   AF-A0A2D7VXF3-F1
#
_cell.length_a   1.000
_cell.length_b   1.000
_cell.length_c   1.000
_cell.angle_alpha   90.00
_cell.angle_beta   90.00
_cell.angle_gamma   90.00
#
_symmetry.space_group_name_H-M   'P 1'
#
loop_
_entity.id
_entity.type
_entity.pdbx_description
1 polymer ?
#
loop_
_entity_poly.entity_id
_entity_poly.type
_entity_poly.pdbx_seq_one_letter_code
_entity_poly.pdbx_strand_id
1 'polypeptide(L)'
;MNTVKDKSVLFAHTEEKCYELKVAPQSDECLKVWIREPTWLEVEKALTTLMKIDAKNQDMGIDLNAMYRYLVENFVTRTEPSLTTIEIIRLNPFIGTQLKDVLPNPLAVFEENEQKNE
;
A
#
# COMPACT_ATOMS: atom_id res chain seq x y z
N MET A 1 -12.49 -24.22 -22.81
CA MET A 1 -12.15 -23.07 -21.96
C MET A 1 -13.46 -22.46 -21.49
N ASN A 2 -13.67 -22.32 -20.17
CA ASN A 2 -14.93 -21.81 -19.64
C ASN A 2 -14.79 -20.33 -19.29
N THR A 3 -15.74 -19.49 -19.72
CA THR A 3 -15.80 -18.08 -19.35
C THR A 3 -16.34 -17.93 -17.93
N VAL A 4 -15.82 -16.93 -17.20
CA VAL A 4 -16.29 -16.55 -15.86
C VAL A 4 -17.81 -16.27 -15.90
N LYS A 5 -18.56 -16.90 -14.99
CA LYS A 5 -20.04 -16.79 -14.93
C LYS A 5 -20.52 -15.71 -13.98
N ASP A 6 -19.84 -15.53 -12.86
CA ASP A 6 -20.11 -14.45 -11.91
C ASP A 6 -19.10 -13.32 -12.14
N LYS A 7 -19.57 -12.15 -12.55
CA LYS A 7 -18.69 -11.00 -12.82
C LYS A 7 -18.11 -10.38 -11.55
N SER A 8 -18.70 -10.63 -10.38
CA SER A 8 -18.26 -10.04 -9.11
C SER A 8 -16.78 -10.38 -8.82
N VAL A 9 -16.36 -11.60 -9.18
CA VAL A 9 -15.00 -12.10 -9.01
C VAL A 9 -13.95 -11.38 -9.88
N LEU A 10 -14.38 -10.53 -10.81
CA LEU A 10 -13.49 -9.75 -11.68
C LEU A 10 -13.15 -8.37 -11.09
N PHE A 11 -13.86 -7.95 -10.04
CA PHE A 11 -13.69 -6.64 -9.43
C PHE A 11 -12.92 -6.76 -8.10
N ALA A 12 -12.13 -5.73 -7.78
CA ALA A 12 -11.48 -5.65 -6.47
C ALA A 12 -12.54 -5.71 -5.35
N HIS A 13 -12.24 -6.46 -4.30
CA HIS A 13 -13.13 -6.61 -3.17
C HIS A 13 -13.36 -5.25 -2.51
N THR A 14 -14.64 -4.90 -2.32
CA THR A 14 -15.03 -3.68 -1.62
C THR A 14 -14.84 -3.78 -0.11
N GLU A 15 -14.66 -4.99 0.41
CA GLU A 15 -14.49 -5.23 1.84
C GLU A 15 -13.08 -4.84 2.29
N GLU A 16 -13.03 -4.03 3.34
CA GLU A 16 -11.79 -3.69 4.03
C GLU A 16 -11.34 -4.84 4.92
N LYS A 17 -10.03 -5.12 4.92
CA LYS A 17 -9.42 -6.09 5.81
C LYS A 17 -8.84 -5.38 7.03
N CYS A 18 -9.21 -5.87 8.22
CA CYS A 18 -8.67 -5.39 9.49
C CYS A 18 -7.31 -6.05 9.77
N TYR A 19 -6.33 -5.23 10.15
CA TYR A 19 -5.02 -5.65 10.62
C TYR A 19 -4.76 -5.06 12.00
N GLU A 20 -4.16 -5.85 12.89
CA GLU A 20 -3.76 -5.43 14.23
C GLU A 20 -2.25 -5.25 14.27
N LEU A 21 -1.80 -4.00 14.46
CA LEU A 21 -0.39 -3.65 14.54
C LEU A 21 -0.01 -3.45 16.01
N LYS A 22 0.97 -4.18 16.51
CA LYS A 22 1.43 -4.02 17.89
C LYS A 22 2.04 -2.65 18.10
N VAL A 23 1.76 -2.02 19.25
CA VAL A 23 2.38 -0.73 19.60
C VAL A 23 3.81 -0.89 20.13
N ALA A 24 4.13 -2.06 20.71
CA ALA A 24 5.46 -2.46 21.14
C ALA A 24 5.60 -4.01 21.15
N PRO A 25 6.81 -4.58 21.12
CA PRO A 25 7.02 -6.03 21.04
C PRO A 25 6.31 -6.86 22.14
N GLN A 26 6.24 -6.30 23.35
CA GLN A 26 5.70 -6.95 24.56
C GLN A 26 4.36 -6.34 25.01
N SER A 27 3.75 -5.46 24.22
CA SER A 27 2.46 -4.84 24.57
C SER A 27 1.31 -5.68 24.05
N ASP A 28 0.23 -5.75 24.84
CA ASP A 28 -1.07 -6.30 24.42
C ASP A 28 -1.91 -5.25 23.67
N GLU A 29 -1.51 -3.98 23.69
CA GLU A 29 -2.18 -2.91 22.94
C GLU A 29 -1.82 -2.96 21.45
N CYS A 30 -2.82 -2.70 20.61
CA CYS A 30 -2.66 -2.65 19.17
C CYS A 30 -3.33 -1.42 18.55
N LEU A 31 -2.77 -0.98 17.42
CA LEU A 31 -3.42 -0.11 16.46
C LEU A 31 -4.15 -0.99 15.44
N LYS A 32 -5.46 -0.85 15.32
CA LYS A 32 -6.22 -1.49 14.24
C LYS A 32 -6.20 -0.61 13.01
N VAL A 33 -5.96 -1.21 11.85
CA VAL A 33 -5.94 -0.53 10.55
C VAL A 33 -6.81 -1.32 9.59
N TRP A 34 -7.71 -0.62 8.90
CA TRP A 34 -8.52 -1.21 7.86
C TRP A 34 -7.97 -0.80 6.50
N ILE A 35 -7.69 -1.79 5.67
CA ILE A 35 -7.09 -1.61 4.36
C ILE A 35 -8.00 -2.22 3.31
N ARG A 36 -8.41 -1.42 2.33
CA ARG A 36 -9.18 -1.91 1.18
C ARG A 36 -8.25 -2.46 0.09
N GLU A 37 -8.77 -3.36 -0.71
CA GLU A 37 -8.07 -3.83 -1.90
C GLU A 37 -7.96 -2.71 -2.95
N PRO A 38 -6.77 -2.49 -3.55
CA PRO A 38 -6.63 -1.56 -4.65
C PRO A 38 -7.24 -2.13 -5.93
N THR A 39 -7.84 -1.27 -6.76
CA THR A 39 -8.13 -1.64 -8.15
C THR A 39 -6.86 -1.64 -8.98
N TRP A 40 -6.86 -2.34 -10.12
CA TRP A 40 -5.74 -2.34 -11.08
C TRP A 40 -5.30 -0.91 -11.45
N LEU A 41 -6.25 0.00 -11.74
CA LEU A 41 -5.94 1.37 -12.11
C LEU A 41 -5.28 2.18 -10.97
N GLU A 42 -5.61 1.88 -9.71
CA GLU A 42 -4.99 2.56 -8.56
C GLU A 42 -3.56 2.10 -8.33
N VAL A 43 -3.24 0.83 -8.64
CA VAL A 43 -1.85 0.34 -8.65
C VAL A 43 -1.03 1.08 -9.72
N GLU A 44 -1.56 1.20 -10.95
CA GLU A 44 -0.91 1.95 -12.04
C GLU A 44 -0.70 3.43 -11.70
N LYS A 45 -1.69 4.06 -11.05
CA LYS A 45 -1.58 5.45 -10.56
C LYS A 45 -0.54 5.60 -9.46
N ALA A 46 -0.49 4.65 -8.52
CA ALA A 46 0.54 4.64 -7.49
C ALA A 46 1.92 4.60 -8.16
N LEU A 47 2.16 3.66 -9.08
CA LEU A 47 3.40 3.54 -9.85
C LEU A 47 3.79 4.83 -10.59
N THR A 48 2.83 5.48 -11.25
CA THR A 48 3.08 6.74 -11.97
C THR A 48 3.45 7.88 -11.02
N THR A 49 2.86 7.92 -9.83
CA THR A 49 3.19 8.91 -8.79
C THR A 49 4.63 8.74 -8.28
N LEU A 50 5.20 7.54 -8.41
CA LEU A 50 6.56 7.21 -7.96
C LEU A 50 7.64 7.66 -8.93
N MET A 51 7.35 7.61 -10.23
CA MET A 51 8.32 7.94 -11.27
C MET A 51 8.55 9.45 -11.35
N LYS A 52 9.59 9.93 -10.67
CA LYS A 52 10.15 11.25 -10.95
C LYS A 52 11.03 11.14 -12.19
N ILE A 53 10.50 11.60 -13.33
CA ILE A 53 11.28 11.72 -14.56
C ILE A 53 12.05 13.05 -14.49
N ASP A 54 13.36 12.99 -14.20
CA ASP A 54 14.23 14.16 -14.39
C ASP A 54 14.63 14.25 -15.87
N ALA A 55 13.90 15.10 -16.60
CA ALA A 55 14.11 15.33 -18.03
C ALA A 55 15.51 15.83 -18.39
N LYS A 56 16.31 16.31 -17.43
CA LYS A 56 17.66 16.81 -17.67
C LYS A 56 18.73 15.71 -17.58
N ASN A 57 18.53 14.72 -16.72
CA ASN A 57 19.54 13.73 -16.39
C ASN A 57 19.24 12.30 -16.91
N GLN A 58 18.07 12.08 -17.53
CA GLN A 58 17.56 10.74 -17.86
C GLN A 58 17.50 9.79 -16.65
N ASP A 59 17.46 10.33 -15.44
CA ASP A 59 17.47 9.57 -14.20
C ASP A 59 16.03 9.33 -13.74
N MET A 60 15.68 8.08 -13.46
CA MET A 60 14.39 7.72 -12.88
C MET A 60 14.55 7.59 -11.36
N GLY A 61 14.08 8.59 -10.63
CA GLY A 61 14.02 8.55 -9.17
C GLY A 61 12.69 8.02 -8.67
N ILE A 62 12.70 7.27 -7.56
CA ILE A 62 11.49 6.86 -6.84
C ILE A 62 11.28 7.80 -5.64
N ASP A 63 10.13 8.48 -5.58
CA ASP A 63 9.73 9.22 -4.38
C ASP A 63 8.95 8.34 -3.40
N LEU A 64 9.68 7.70 -2.48
CA LEU A 64 9.09 6.85 -1.44
C LEU A 64 8.18 7.64 -0.47
N ASN A 65 8.41 8.94 -0.27
CA ASN A 65 7.55 9.73 0.62
C ASN A 65 6.16 9.94 -0.02
N ALA A 66 6.17 10.36 -1.29
CA ALA A 66 4.95 10.49 -2.09
C ALA A 66 4.21 9.14 -2.18
N MET A 67 4.95 8.02 -2.29
CA MET A 67 4.39 6.68 -2.24
C MET A 67 3.56 6.44 -0.99
N TYR A 68 4.20 6.48 0.19
CA TYR A 68 3.54 6.07 1.42
C TYR A 68 2.40 7.02 1.76
N ARG A 69 2.53 8.31 1.45
CA ARG A 69 1.42 9.26 1.55
C ARG A 69 0.24 8.83 0.68
N TYR A 70 0.48 8.55 -0.60
CA TYR A 70 -0.57 8.10 -1.51
C TYR A 70 -1.22 6.80 -1.02
N LEU A 71 -0.42 5.81 -0.61
CA LEU A 71 -0.92 4.52 -0.13
C LEU A 71 -1.81 4.69 1.11
N VAL A 72 -1.38 5.48 2.09
CA VAL A 72 -2.16 5.73 3.30
C VAL A 72 -3.45 6.48 2.97
N GLU A 73 -3.37 7.55 2.17
CA GLU A 73 -4.55 8.37 1.83
C GLU A 73 -5.62 7.60 1.04
N ASN A 74 -5.19 6.65 0.20
CA ASN A 74 -6.12 5.96 -0.69
C ASN A 74 -6.57 4.61 -0.14
N PHE A 75 -5.73 3.87 0.58
CA PHE A 75 -6.00 2.48 0.94
C PHE A 75 -6.28 2.26 2.42
N VAL A 76 -5.82 3.14 3.31
CA VAL A 76 -6.22 3.10 4.72
C VAL A 76 -7.58 3.77 4.86
N THR A 77 -8.63 2.99 5.10
CA THR A 77 -10.00 3.48 5.18
C THR A 77 -10.32 4.07 6.55
N ARG A 78 -9.78 3.47 7.61
CA ARG A 78 -9.92 3.92 9.01
C ARG A 78 -8.90 3.24 9.92
N THR A 79 -8.76 3.79 11.12
CA THR A 79 -7.93 3.22 12.19
C THR A 79 -8.63 3.29 13.54
N GLU A 80 -8.19 2.45 14.47
CA GLU A 80 -8.59 2.50 15.88
C GLU A 80 -7.34 2.37 16.77
N PRO A 81 -6.94 3.42 17.52
CA PRO A 81 -7.58 4.74 17.61
C PRO A 81 -7.62 5.48 16.26
N SER A 82 -8.56 6.43 16.11
CA SER A 82 -8.69 7.22 14.88
C SER A 82 -7.48 8.12 14.71
N LEU A 83 -6.76 7.94 13.60
CA LEU A 83 -5.59 8.72 13.21
C LEU A 83 -5.84 9.41 11.87
N THR A 84 -5.35 10.63 11.74
CA THR A 84 -5.24 11.32 10.46
C THR A 84 -4.11 10.73 9.63
N THR A 85 -4.13 10.94 8.32
CA THR A 85 -3.02 10.57 7.42
C THR A 85 -1.67 11.05 7.93
N ILE A 86 -1.60 12.30 8.42
CA ILE A 86 -0.35 12.88 8.93
C ILE A 86 0.14 12.14 10.17
N GLU A 87 -0.75 11.73 11.06
CA GLU A 87 -0.40 10.94 12.24
C GLU A 87 0.08 9.53 11.86
N ILE A 88 -0.57 8.89 10.89
CA ILE A 88 -0.15 7.57 10.37
C ILE A 88 1.26 7.65 9.77
N ILE A 89 1.58 8.69 8.98
CA ILE A 89 2.92 8.89 8.40
C ILE A 89 3.98 9.13 9.49
N ARG A 90 3.58 9.61 10.67
CA ARG A 90 4.48 9.91 11.80
C ARG A 90 4.55 8.79 12.83
N LEU A 91 3.97 7.62 12.54
CA LEU A 91 4.12 6.45 13.38
C LEU A 91 5.61 6.13 13.60
N ASN A 92 5.91 5.57 14.77
CA ASN A 92 7.27 5.14 15.07
C ASN A 92 7.72 4.02 14.10
N PRO A 93 9.03 3.77 13.94
CA PRO A 93 9.52 2.76 13.00
C PRO A 93 9.01 1.34 13.24
N PHE A 94 8.72 0.98 14.50
CA PHE A 94 8.22 -0.35 14.86
C PHE A 94 6.82 -0.60 14.30
N ILE A 95 5.90 0.36 14.46
CA ILE A 95 4.54 0.27 13.90
C ILE A 95 4.60 0.48 12.39
N GLY A 96 5.41 1.43 11.91
CA GLY A 96 5.56 1.73 10.48
C GLY A 96 6.05 0.53 9.65
N THR A 97 6.93 -0.30 10.22
CA THR A 97 7.38 -1.56 9.57
C THR A 97 6.21 -2.52 9.40
N GLN A 98 5.42 -2.75 10.45
CA GLN A 98 4.23 -3.61 10.37
C GLN A 98 3.18 -3.06 9.39
N LEU A 99 3.01 -1.73 9.35
CA LEU A 99 2.10 -1.08 8.40
C LEU A 99 2.56 -1.30 6.95
N LYS A 100 3.86 -1.21 6.69
CA LYS A 100 4.44 -1.48 5.36
C LYS A 100 4.10 -2.89 4.86
N ASP A 101 4.11 -3.88 5.76
CA ASP A 101 3.85 -5.28 5.41
C ASP A 101 2.38 -5.54 5.01
N VAL A 102 1.45 -4.68 5.44
CA VAL A 102 0.01 -4.84 5.17
C VAL A 102 -0.51 -3.87 4.11
N LEU A 103 0.23 -2.80 3.82
CA LEU A 103 -0.10 -1.88 2.74
C LEU A 103 0.11 -2.54 1.37
N PRO A 104 -0.68 -2.16 0.34
CA PRO A 104 -0.41 -2.59 -1.02
C PRO A 104 1.00 -2.17 -1.44
N ASN A 105 1.77 -3.12 -2.00
CA ASN A 105 3.11 -2.84 -2.54
C ASN A 105 3.04 -2.60 -4.06
N PRO A 106 2.99 -1.34 -4.53
CA PRO A 106 2.99 -1.06 -5.97
C PRO A 106 4.30 -1.49 -6.64
N LEU A 107 5.40 -1.61 -5.89
CA LEU A 107 6.70 -2.00 -6.43
C LEU A 107 6.85 -3.50 -6.64
N ALA A 108 5.92 -4.33 -6.14
CA ALA A 108 5.96 -5.78 -6.35
C ALA A 108 6.00 -6.14 -7.84
N VAL A 109 5.41 -5.30 -8.71
CA VAL A 109 5.47 -5.45 -10.17
C VAL A 109 6.90 -5.35 -10.70
N PHE A 110 7.77 -4.54 -10.09
CA PHE A 110 9.18 -4.45 -10.49
C PHE A 110 9.99 -5.65 -9.98
N GLU A 111 9.75 -6.08 -8.74
CA GLU A 111 10.43 -7.23 -8.13
C GLU A 111 10.17 -8.53 -8.92
N GLU A 112 8.94 -8.73 -9.42
CA GLU A 112 8.59 -9.90 -10.25
C GLU A 112 9.26 -9.88 -11.64
N ASN A 113 9.57 -8.70 -12.18
CA ASN A 113 10.19 -8.55 -13.49
C ASN A 113 11.70 -8.75 -13.44
N GLU A 114 12.36 -8.45 -12.32
CA GLU A 114 13.79 -8.74 -12.13
C GLU A 114 14.06 -10.25 -11.99
N GLN A 115 13.19 -10.99 -11.28
CA GLN A 115 13.33 -12.44 -11.09
C GLN A 115 13.11 -13.28 -12.36
N LYS A 116 12.46 -12.74 -13.40
CA LYS A 116 12.29 -13.42 -14.69
C LYS A 116 13.48 -13.30 -15.63
N ASN A 117 14.45 -12.46 -15.28
CA ASN A 117 15.65 -12.20 -16.07
C ASN A 117 16.93 -12.87 -15.50
N GLU A 118 16.79 -13.73 -14.49
CA GLU A 118 17.82 -14.68 -14.00
C GLU A 118 17.46 -16.12 -14.36
#